data_AF-A0A9D5VFG9-F1
#
_entry.id   AF-A0A9D5VFG9-F1
#
_cell.length_a   1.000
_cell.length_b   1.000
_cell.length_c   1.000
_cell.angle_alpha   90.00
_cell.angle_beta   90.00
_cell.angle_gamma   90.00
#
_symmetry.space_group_name_H-M   'P 1'
#
loop_
_entity.id
_entity.type
_entity.pdbx_description
1 polymer ?
#
loop_
_entity_poly.entity_id
_entity_poly.type
_entity_poly.pdbx_seq_one_letter_code
_entity_poly.pdbx_strand_id
1 'polypeptide(L)'
;LTGLDAEVRKFLEKDGEALEFLARLQSLFDYLLPRYGKEKKRYFTVDIGCTGGRHRSVYLADTLGERLRQKGYRVLVRHRDLQGVGR
;
A
#
# COMPACT_ATOMS: atom_id res chain seq x y z
N LEU A 1 -7.14 -1.79 17.28
CA LEU A 1 -6.86 -2.42 15.98
C LEU A 1 -6.41 -1.37 14.96
N THR A 2 -5.76 -1.80 13.89
CA THR A 2 -5.15 -1.06 12.78
C THR A 2 -5.27 -1.89 11.51
N GLY A 3 -4.94 -1.34 10.35
CA GLY A 3 -4.90 -2.10 9.09
C GLY A 3 -3.89 -3.25 9.05
N LEU A 4 -3.01 -3.37 10.06
CA LEU A 4 -2.09 -4.49 10.21
C LEU A 4 -2.74 -5.68 10.93
N ASP A 5 -3.79 -5.45 11.71
CA ASP A 5 -4.44 -6.50 12.51
C ASP A 5 -5.31 -7.39 11.63
N ALA A 6 -5.20 -8.71 11.81
CA ALA A 6 -5.89 -9.71 10.98
C ALA A 6 -7.41 -9.53 10.95
N GLU A 7 -8.01 -9.09 12.06
CA GLU A 7 -9.45 -8.82 12.15
C GLU A 7 -9.88 -7.68 11.21
N VAL A 8 -9.08 -6.61 11.13
CA VAL A 8 -9.35 -5.47 10.26
C VAL A 8 -9.12 -5.85 8.81
N ARG A 9 -8.07 -6.63 8.50
CA ARG A 9 -7.83 -7.13 7.14
C ARG A 9 -9.02 -7.95 6.64
N LYS A 10 -9.44 -8.95 7.41
CA LYS A 10 -10.61 -9.79 7.09
C LYS A 10 -11.88 -8.96 6.91
N PHE A 11 -12.07 -7.94 7.75
CA PHE A 11 -13.21 -7.03 7.62
C PHE A 11 -13.17 -6.26 6.29
N LEU A 12 -12.04 -5.66 5.94
CA LEU A 12 -11.86 -4.89 4.70
C LEU A 12 -11.90 -5.77 3.44
N GLU A 13 -11.56 -7.05 3.56
CA GLU A 13 -11.63 -7.99 2.44
C GLU A 13 -13.04 -8.53 2.19
N LYS A 14 -13.94 -8.43 3.18
CA LYS A 14 -15.27 -9.05 3.13
C LYS A 14 -16.21 -8.43 2.11
N ASP A 15 -16.15 -7.11 1.93
CA ASP A 15 -17.00 -6.38 0.96
C ASP A 15 -16.40 -6.32 -0.45
N GLY A 16 -15.12 -6.69 -0.60
CA GLY A 16 -14.41 -6.73 -1.88
C GLY A 16 -13.96 -5.37 -2.42
N GLU A 17 -14.47 -4.25 -1.90
CA GLU A 17 -14.13 -2.90 -2.39
C GLU A 17 -12.64 -2.61 -2.21
N ALA A 18 -12.08 -2.99 -1.05
CA ALA A 18 -10.66 -2.78 -0.78
C ALA A 18 -9.76 -3.60 -1.73
N LEU A 19 -10.20 -4.80 -2.11
CA LEU A 19 -9.49 -5.67 -3.05
C LEU A 19 -9.57 -5.15 -4.48
N GLU A 20 -10.74 -4.65 -4.89
CA GLU A 20 -10.92 -4.03 -6.20
C GLU A 20 -10.06 -2.77 -6.34
N PHE A 21 -10.09 -1.89 -5.33
CA PHE A 21 -9.27 -0.69 -5.32
C PHE A 21 -7.77 -1.04 -5.40
N LEU A 22 -7.33 -2.05 -4.65
CA LEU A 22 -5.95 -2.53 -4.68
C LEU A 22 -5.56 -3.07 -6.07
N ALA A 23 -6.45 -3.80 -6.75
CA ALA A 23 -6.20 -4.30 -8.10
C ALA A 23 -6.04 -3.16 -9.11
N ARG A 24 -6.89 -2.12 -9.03
CA ARG A 24 -6.79 -0.92 -9.88
C ARG A 24 -5.48 -0.16 -9.64
N LEU A 25 -5.09 0.02 -8.38
CA LEU A 25 -3.80 0.63 -8.02
C LEU A 25 -2.63 -0.20 -8.55
N GLN A 26 -2.67 -1.52 -8.40
CA GLN A 26 -1.62 -2.39 -8.89
C GLN A 26 -1.45 -2.29 -10.41
N SER A 27 -2.56 -2.26 -11.16
CA SER A 27 -2.53 -2.04 -12.60
C SER A 27 -1.89 -0.70 -12.98
N LEU A 28 -2.17 0.36 -12.23
CA LEU A 28 -1.55 1.67 -12.45
C LEU A 28 -0.04 1.62 -12.20
N PHE A 29 0.39 0.94 -11.13
CA PHE A 29 1.81 0.86 -10.77
C PHE A 29 2.60 -0.02 -11.74
N ASP A 30 2.00 -1.08 -12.26
CA ASP A 30 2.59 -1.91 -13.32
C ASP A 30 2.85 -1.10 -14.60
N TYR A 31 2.00 -0.13 -14.89
CA TYR A 31 2.22 0.82 -15.97
C TYR A 31 3.31 1.85 -15.62
N LEU A 32 3.28 2.44 -14.42
CA LEU A 32 4.14 3.57 -14.07
C LEU A 32 5.58 3.17 -13.72
N LEU A 33 5.78 2.15 -12.89
CA LEU A 33 7.08 1.85 -12.29
C LEU A 33 8.19 1.55 -13.32
N PRO A 34 7.96 0.75 -14.39
CA PRO A 34 8.98 0.55 -15.42
C PRO A 34 9.37 1.84 -16.16
N ARG A 35 8.44 2.79 -16.31
CA ARG A 35 8.68 4.06 -16.99
C ARG A 35 9.51 5.00 -16.13
N TYR A 36 9.17 5.13 -14.84
CA TYR A 36 9.98 5.89 -13.89
C TYR A 36 11.39 5.30 -13.72
N GLY A 37 11.53 3.97 -13.81
CA GLY A 37 12.82 3.30 -13.84
C GLY A 37 13.69 3.73 -15.03
N LYS A 38 13.11 3.83 -16.23
CA LYS A 38 13.81 4.31 -17.45
C LYS A 38 14.30 5.76 -17.32
N GLU A 39 13.52 6.61 -16.65
CA GLU A 39 13.90 8.00 -16.36
C GLU A 39 14.96 8.15 -15.25
N LYS A 40 15.44 7.03 -14.68
CA LYS A 40 16.41 7.01 -13.57
C LYS A 40 15.94 7.80 -12.35
N LYS A 41 14.63 7.87 -12.11
CA LYS A 41 14.08 8.44 -10.87
C LYS A 41 14.52 7.55 -9.70
N ARG A 42 15.14 8.16 -8.69
CA ARG A 42 15.66 7.44 -7.52
C ARG A 42 14.57 7.00 -6.56
N TYR A 43 13.48 7.77 -6.47
CA TYR A 43 12.37 7.54 -5.55
C TYR A 43 11.04 7.77 -6.25
N PHE A 44 10.09 6.90 -5.96
CA PHE A 44 8.69 7.04 -6.34
C PHE A 44 7.87 6.90 -5.04
N THR A 45 7.40 8.02 -4.52
CA THR A 45 6.70 8.09 -3.24
C THR A 45 5.20 8.23 -3.48
N VAL A 46 4.40 7.41 -2.80
CA VAL A 46 2.94 7.46 -2.87
C VAL A 46 2.37 7.48 -1.47
N ASP A 47 1.54 8.48 -1.19
CA ASP A 47 0.79 8.59 0.06
C ASP A 47 -0.63 8.06 -0.15
N ILE A 48 -1.04 7.10 0.67
CA ILE A 48 -2.42 6.57 0.70
C ILE A 48 -3.06 7.05 1.99
N GLY A 49 -4.09 7.89 1.88
CA GLY A 49 -4.79 8.50 3.00
C GLY A 49 -6.19 7.94 3.22
N CYS A 50 -6.57 7.78 4.48
CA CYS A 50 -7.97 7.70 4.91
C CYS A 50 -8.18 8.68 6.05
N THR A 51 -9.43 9.00 6.40
CA THR A 51 -9.75 10.07 7.35
C THR A 51 -8.96 10.01 8.67
N GLY A 52 -8.81 8.81 9.24
CA GLY A 52 -8.12 8.61 10.53
C GLY A 52 -6.75 7.96 10.44
N GLY A 53 -6.21 7.72 9.23
CA GLY A 53 -4.84 7.21 9.06
C GLY A 53 -4.54 5.80 9.61
N ARG A 54 -5.54 5.06 10.10
CA ARG A 54 -5.33 3.88 10.97
C ARG A 54 -5.70 2.53 10.37
N HIS A 55 -6.71 2.48 9.50
CA HIS A 55 -7.30 1.22 9.01
C HIS A 55 -7.07 1.03 7.50
N ARG A 56 -7.91 1.66 6.68
CA ARG A 56 -7.89 1.49 5.21
C ARG A 56 -6.56 1.87 4.57
N SER A 57 -6.01 3.04 4.90
CA SER A 57 -4.72 3.49 4.38
C SER A 57 -3.57 2.56 4.77
N VAL A 58 -3.56 2.12 6.02
CA VAL A 58 -2.55 1.19 6.55
C VAL A 58 -2.60 -0.14 5.81
N TYR A 59 -3.79 -0.74 5.71
CA TYR A 59 -3.99 -2.00 5.00
C TYR A 59 -3.57 -1.89 3.53
N LEU A 60 -4.04 -0.87 2.82
CA LEU A 60 -3.75 -0.69 1.40
C LEU A 60 -2.26 -0.46 1.14
N ALA A 61 -1.59 0.37 1.96
CA ALA A 61 -0.17 0.64 1.82
C ALA A 61 0.68 -0.60 2.09
N ASP A 62 0.32 -1.39 3.11
CA ASP A 62 1.06 -2.58 3.47
C ASP A 62 0.90 -3.69 2.42
N THR A 63 -0.34 -4.00 2.03
CA THR A 63 -0.63 -5.03 1.01
C THR A 63 -0.06 -4.65 -0.35
N LEU A 64 -0.13 -3.39 -0.76
CA LEU A 64 0.52 -2.93 -1.99
C LEU A 64 2.04 -3.07 -1.91
N GLY A 65 2.63 -2.70 -0.77
CA GLY A 65 4.05 -2.84 -0.52
C GLY A 65 4.54 -4.29 -0.62
N GLU A 66 3.82 -5.23 -0.01
CA GLU A 66 4.08 -6.68 -0.12
C GLU A 66 4.05 -7.15 -1.59
N ARG A 67 2.99 -6.80 -2.34
CA ARG A 67 2.85 -7.18 -3.76
C ARG A 67 3.97 -6.61 -4.63
N LEU A 68 4.39 -5.39 -4.38
CA LEU A 68 5.48 -4.76 -5.12
C LEU A 68 6.85 -5.38 -4.78
N ARG A 69 7.07 -5.76 -3.51
CA ARG A 69 8.27 -6.52 -3.10
C ARG A 69 8.33 -7.89 -3.79
N GLN A 70 7.20 -8.60 -3.87
CA GLN A 70 7.09 -9.87 -4.61
C GLN A 70 7.42 -9.72 -6.10
N LYS A 71 7.16 -8.53 -6.68
CA LYS A 71 7.55 -8.18 -8.06
C LYS A 71 9.01 -7.73 -8.21
N GLY A 72 9.80 -7.77 -7.14
CA GLY A 72 11.23 -7.42 -7.15
C GLY A 72 11.55 -5.94 -6.96
N TYR A 73 10.56 -5.09 -6.65
CA TYR A 73 10.81 -3.69 -6.34
C TYR A 73 11.33 -3.52 -4.90
N ARG A 74 12.25 -2.58 -4.70
CA ARG A 74 12.68 -2.13 -3.37
C ARG A 74 11.63 -1.16 -2.82
N VAL A 75 10.90 -1.58 -1.79
CA VAL A 75 9.77 -0.80 -1.23
C VAL A 75 9.93 -0.59 0.27
N LEU A 76 9.84 0.67 0.68
CA LEU A 76 9.69 1.09 2.07
C LEU A 76 8.24 1.52 2.28
N VAL A 77 7.61 0.98 3.33
CA VAL A 77 6.25 1.36 3.75
C VAL A 77 6.37 2.08 5.09
N ARG A 78 5.71 3.24 5.21
CA ARG A 78 5.68 4.02 6.45
C ARG A 78 4.24 4.44 6.75
N HIS A 79 3.78 4.17 7.96
CA HIS A 79 2.46 4.58 8.44
C HIS A 79 2.59 5.84 9.30
N ARG A 80 2.31 7.01 8.72
CA ARG A 80 2.50 8.32 9.39
C ARG A 80 1.76 8.41 10.73
N ASP A 81 0.51 7.93 10.75
CA ASP A 81 -0.40 8.11 11.89
C ASP A 81 -0.38 6.93 12.87
N LEU A 82 0.37 5.86 12.57
CA LEU A 82 0.65 4.79 13.53
C LEU A 82 1.89 5.17 14.34
N GLN A 83 1.66 5.80 15.49
CA GLN A 83 2.74 6.13 16.41
C GLN A 83 3.36 4.83 16.99
N GLY A 84 4.67 4.65 16.82
CA GLY A 84 5.45 3.59 17.48
C GLY A 84 5.46 2.21 16.83
N VAL A 85 4.75 1.99 15.71
CA VAL A 85 4.75 0.71 14.98
C VAL A 85 5.42 0.92 13.61
N GLY A 86 6.68 0.48 13.49
CA GLY A 86 7.43 0.47 12.22
C GLY A 86 8.33 1.69 12.01
N ARG A 87 9.55 1.61 12.54
CA ARG A 87 10.73 2.18 11.88
C ARG A 87 11.37 1.10 11.03
#